data_AF-A0A4Q4U4L3-F1
#
_entry.id   AF-A0A4Q4U4L3-F1
#
_cell.length_a   1.000
_cell.length_b   1.000
_cell.length_c   1.000
_cell.angle_alpha   90.00
_cell.angle_beta   90.00
_cell.angle_gamma   90.00
#
_symmetry.space_group_name_H-M   'P 1'
#
loop_
_entity.id
_entity.type
_entity.pdbx_description
1 polymer ?
#
loop_
_entity_poly.entity_id
_entity_poly.type
_entity_poly.pdbx_seq_one_letter_code
_entity_poly.pdbx_strand_id
1 'polypeptide(L)'
;MPPRPPPTHFLCIPLVTGTSRHQLSASLGSFKADVTSPDSFGVPEQAIRPVGTIHLTLGVMSFPKNEGLENAVSLLKTLIPRQILASATTTSMGECAPEPTQQSAKATEPTGPSSPLLSVTLRGLHSIQLASQSSVLYALPVDQDGTLLKFCESVRSTFQEAGLMTEENRPLLLHTTIMNTIYVKGRDRRGGGHGKKKKEKLTLDARGIIDRYDDFVWMEDVPVEKIAICKMGAKKQEDDDEAYEVEAEINFA
;
A
#
# COMPACT_ATOMS: atom_id res chain seq x y z
N MET A 1 -24.20 10.55 -14.81
CA MET A 1 -23.50 9.26 -15.01
C MET A 1 -24.00 8.27 -13.95
N PRO A 2 -24.18 6.99 -14.28
CA PRO A 2 -24.50 5.97 -13.28
C PRO A 2 -23.39 5.89 -12.21
N PRO A 3 -23.72 5.52 -10.97
CA PRO A 3 -22.73 5.36 -9.91
C PRO A 3 -21.69 4.31 -10.31
N ARG A 4 -20.41 4.61 -10.08
CA ARG A 4 -19.33 3.67 -10.37
C ARG A 4 -19.55 2.40 -9.54
N PRO A 5 -19.33 1.21 -10.13
CA PRO A 5 -19.42 -0.04 -9.38
C PRO A 5 -18.40 -0.05 -8.23
N PRO A 6 -18.71 -0.73 -7.11
CA PRO A 6 -17.79 -0.81 -5.98
C PRO A 6 -16.51 -1.55 -6.40
N PRO A 7 -15.34 -1.14 -5.89
CA PRO A 7 -14.10 -1.82 -6.22
C PRO A 7 -14.12 -3.27 -5.70
N THR A 8 -13.55 -4.18 -6.48
CA THR A 8 -13.47 -5.61 -6.15
C THR A 8 -12.03 -6.09 -6.03
N HIS A 9 -11.10 -5.39 -6.67
CA HIS A 9 -9.68 -5.72 -6.67
C HIS A 9 -8.86 -4.45 -6.51
N PHE A 10 -7.58 -4.61 -6.20
CA PHE A 10 -6.63 -3.52 -6.14
C PHE A 10 -5.26 -3.97 -6.63
N LEU A 11 -4.55 -3.03 -7.25
CA LEU A 11 -3.15 -3.18 -7.62
C LEU A 11 -2.31 -2.68 -6.46
N CYS A 12 -1.29 -3.43 -6.05
CA CYS A 12 -0.46 -3.08 -4.91
C CYS A 12 0.99 -3.54 -5.03
N ILE A 13 1.81 -2.99 -4.14
CA ILE A 13 3.08 -3.58 -3.72
C ILE A 13 2.82 -4.26 -2.36
N PRO A 14 2.81 -5.60 -2.29
CA PRO A 14 2.79 -6.32 -1.02
C PRO A 14 4.08 -6.01 -0.25
N LEU A 15 3.95 -5.63 1.03
CA LEU A 15 5.10 -5.31 1.86
C LEU A 15 5.50 -6.44 2.80
N VAL A 16 4.72 -7.52 2.86
CA VAL A 16 5.00 -8.70 3.68
C VAL A 16 5.80 -9.70 2.85
N THR A 17 7.09 -9.77 3.14
CA THR A 17 8.07 -10.63 2.45
C THR A 17 8.83 -11.46 3.49
N GLY A 18 9.72 -12.33 3.02
CA GLY A 18 10.61 -13.06 3.93
C GLY A 18 11.50 -12.13 4.78
N THR A 19 11.87 -10.97 4.24
CA THR A 19 12.74 -9.98 4.90
C THR A 19 11.99 -9.04 5.85
N SER A 20 10.71 -8.74 5.56
CA SER A 20 9.94 -7.77 6.36
C SER A 20 9.03 -8.40 7.41
N ARG A 21 8.61 -9.66 7.28
CA ARG A 21 7.60 -10.27 8.16
C ARG A 21 7.99 -10.18 9.63
N HIS A 22 9.27 -10.41 9.97
CA HIS A 22 9.72 -10.28 11.35
C HIS A 22 9.65 -8.84 11.87
N GLN A 23 10.10 -7.85 11.08
CA GLN A 23 10.04 -6.44 11.45
C GLN A 23 8.60 -5.97 11.67
N LEU A 24 7.71 -6.29 10.72
CA LEU A 24 6.30 -5.94 10.76
C LEU A 24 5.57 -6.61 11.92
N SER A 25 5.82 -7.90 12.17
CA SER A 25 5.22 -8.60 13.32
C SER A 25 5.63 -7.97 14.65
N ALA A 26 6.91 -7.60 14.80
CA ALA A 26 7.40 -6.95 16.01
C ALA A 26 6.81 -5.55 16.19
N SER A 27 6.84 -4.72 15.14
CA SER A 27 6.38 -3.32 15.19
C SER A 27 4.86 -3.22 15.37
N LEU A 28 4.08 -3.97 14.59
CA LEU A 28 2.61 -4.04 14.76
C LEU A 28 2.20 -4.71 16.07
N GLY A 29 2.94 -5.73 16.52
CA GLY A 29 2.69 -6.37 17.82
C GLY A 29 2.86 -5.39 18.98
N SER A 30 3.94 -4.61 18.98
CA SER A 30 4.19 -3.57 19.98
C SER A 30 3.14 -2.47 19.93
N PHE A 31 2.84 -1.94 18.74
CA PHE A 31 1.80 -0.93 18.54
C PHE A 31 0.44 -1.43 19.06
N LYS A 32 0.04 -2.65 18.66
CA LYS A 32 -1.21 -3.28 19.08
C LYS A 32 -1.30 -3.40 20.60
N ALA A 33 -0.24 -3.88 21.26
CA ALA A 33 -0.21 -4.02 22.71
C ALA A 33 -0.39 -2.68 23.43
N ASP A 34 0.26 -1.62 22.95
CA ASP A 34 0.10 -0.27 23.50
C ASP A 34 -1.31 0.29 23.27
N VAL A 35 -1.73 0.41 22.00
CA VAL A 35 -2.95 1.16 21.69
C VAL A 35 -4.24 0.48 22.13
N THR A 36 -4.22 -0.84 22.29
CA THR A 36 -5.37 -1.58 22.79
C THR A 36 -5.47 -1.61 24.31
N SER A 37 -4.40 -1.24 25.03
CA SER A 37 -4.40 -1.18 26.49
C SER A 37 -5.45 -0.18 27.01
N PRO A 38 -6.30 -0.56 27.98
CA PRO A 38 -7.25 0.34 28.62
C PRO A 38 -6.59 1.54 29.31
N ASP A 39 -5.34 1.38 29.76
CA ASP A 39 -4.57 2.42 30.44
C ASP A 39 -3.86 3.38 29.46
N SER A 40 -3.94 3.10 28.16
CA SER A 40 -3.34 3.89 27.08
C SER A 40 -4.45 4.53 26.25
N PHE A 41 -4.78 3.97 25.09
CA PHE A 41 -5.78 4.54 24.16
C PHE A 41 -7.08 3.74 24.09
N GLY A 42 -7.12 2.51 24.60
CA GLY A 42 -8.32 1.67 24.62
C GLY A 42 -8.92 1.39 23.23
N VAL A 43 -8.08 1.36 22.19
CA VAL A 43 -8.50 1.07 20.80
C VAL A 43 -8.96 -0.38 20.71
N PRO A 44 -10.10 -0.67 20.05
CA PRO A 44 -10.48 -2.06 19.81
C PRO A 44 -9.44 -2.79 18.98
N GLU A 45 -9.02 -3.97 19.44
CA GLU A 45 -8.02 -4.81 18.78
C GLU A 45 -8.35 -5.09 17.30
N GLN A 46 -9.63 -5.22 16.96
CA GLN A 46 -10.08 -5.48 15.58
C GLN A 46 -9.84 -4.29 14.64
N ALA A 47 -9.56 -3.10 15.17
CA ALA A 47 -9.19 -1.95 14.36
C ALA A 47 -7.75 -2.07 13.83
N ILE A 48 -6.89 -2.86 14.47
CA ILE A 48 -5.48 -3.00 14.06
C ILE A 48 -5.40 -3.97 12.89
N ARG A 49 -4.64 -3.59 11.87
CA ARG A 49 -4.52 -4.38 10.65
C ARG A 49 -3.61 -5.60 10.89
N PRO A 50 -4.02 -6.80 10.42
CA PRO A 50 -3.16 -7.99 10.50
C PRO A 50 -1.91 -7.83 9.64
N VAL A 51 -0.82 -8.51 10.03
CA VAL A 51 0.49 -8.39 9.39
C VAL A 51 0.40 -8.77 7.92
N GLY A 52 -0.27 -9.87 7.58
CA GLY A 52 -0.45 -10.35 6.22
C GLY A 52 -1.23 -9.41 5.29
N THR A 53 -1.74 -8.29 5.81
CA THR A 53 -2.49 -7.29 5.03
C THR A 53 -1.73 -6.01 4.72
N ILE A 54 -0.47 -5.90 5.12
CA ILE A 54 0.37 -4.70 4.93
C ILE A 54 0.83 -4.60 3.45
N HIS A 55 0.43 -3.52 2.79
CA HIS A 55 0.72 -3.24 1.38
C HIS A 55 0.66 -1.74 1.09
N LEU A 56 1.18 -1.33 -0.08
CA LEU A 56 0.94 -0.02 -0.69
C LEU A 56 -0.07 -0.18 -1.82
N THR A 57 -1.24 0.46 -1.71
CA THR A 57 -2.24 0.44 -2.78
C THR A 57 -1.85 1.42 -3.89
N LEU A 58 -1.74 0.94 -5.13
CA LEU A 58 -1.45 1.77 -6.32
C LEU A 58 -2.73 2.25 -7.00
N GLY A 59 -3.81 1.46 -6.87
CA GLY A 59 -5.15 1.87 -7.28
C GLY A 59 -6.14 0.72 -7.23
N VAL A 60 -7.42 1.05 -7.44
CA VAL A 60 -8.53 0.11 -7.31
C VAL A 60 -9.20 -0.17 -8.65
N MET A 61 -9.67 -1.41 -8.82
CA MET A 61 -10.34 -1.87 -10.03
C MET A 61 -11.67 -2.52 -9.65
N SER A 62 -12.60 -2.53 -10.60
CA SER A 62 -13.92 -3.13 -10.42
C SER A 62 -14.21 -4.09 -11.56
N PHE A 63 -14.24 -5.38 -11.22
CA PHE A 63 -14.61 -6.48 -12.12
C PHE A 63 -15.85 -7.20 -11.58
N PRO A 64 -17.07 -6.66 -11.77
CA PRO A 64 -18.29 -7.37 -11.39
C PRO A 64 -18.35 -8.71 -12.13
N LYS A 65 -18.65 -9.80 -11.42
CA LYS A 65 -18.64 -11.16 -11.97
C LYS A 65 -17.31 -11.58 -12.63
N ASN A 66 -16.21 -10.94 -12.26
CA ASN A 66 -14.86 -11.13 -12.81
C ASN A 66 -14.70 -10.73 -14.29
N GLU A 67 -15.67 -10.03 -14.89
CA GLU A 67 -15.56 -9.54 -16.27
C GLU A 67 -14.41 -8.52 -16.37
N GLY A 68 -13.41 -8.80 -17.22
CA GLY A 68 -12.23 -7.96 -17.42
C GLY A 68 -11.03 -8.26 -16.51
N LEU A 69 -11.18 -9.15 -15.52
CA LEU A 69 -10.08 -9.51 -14.61
C LEU A 69 -8.90 -10.15 -15.36
N GLU A 70 -9.17 -11.05 -16.31
CA GLU A 70 -8.14 -11.70 -17.13
C GLU A 70 -7.30 -10.70 -17.93
N ASN A 71 -7.90 -9.60 -18.39
CA ASN A 71 -7.19 -8.53 -19.09
C ASN A 71 -6.22 -7.81 -18.14
N ALA A 72 -6.63 -7.54 -16.90
CA ALA A 72 -5.77 -6.94 -15.89
C ALA A 72 -4.63 -7.86 -15.46
N VAL A 73 -4.92 -9.16 -15.30
CA VAL A 73 -3.89 -10.18 -15.04
C VAL A 73 -2.91 -10.28 -16.20
N SER A 74 -3.40 -10.28 -17.44
CA SER A 74 -2.56 -10.34 -18.63
C SER A 74 -1.68 -9.11 -18.73
N LEU A 75 -2.22 -7.90 -18.49
CA LEU A 75 -1.46 -6.66 -18.48
C LEU A 75 -0.40 -6.66 -17.37
N LEU A 76 -0.72 -7.11 -16.16
CA LEU A 76 0.28 -7.21 -15.09
C LEU A 76 1.48 -8.05 -15.55
N LYS A 77 1.22 -9.19 -16.21
CA LYS A 77 2.26 -10.11 -16.68
C LYS A 77 3.13 -9.56 -17.80
N THR A 78 2.73 -8.48 -18.49
CA THR A 78 3.57 -7.84 -19.52
C THR A 78 4.51 -6.79 -18.96
N LEU A 79 4.32 -6.35 -17.70
CA LEU A 79 5.16 -5.32 -17.11
C LEU A 79 6.58 -5.84 -16.84
N ILE A 80 7.56 -4.96 -17.05
CA ILE A 80 8.96 -5.19 -16.70
C ILE A 80 9.36 -4.14 -15.65
N PRO A 81 9.24 -4.44 -14.34
CA PRO A 81 9.40 -3.44 -13.28
C PRO A 81 10.74 -2.68 -13.34
N ARG A 82 11.84 -3.35 -13.68
CA ARG A 82 13.16 -2.71 -13.83
C ARG A 82 13.19 -1.65 -14.94
N GLN A 83 12.49 -1.88 -16.05
CA GLN A 83 12.39 -0.90 -17.13
C GLN A 83 11.54 0.31 -16.71
N ILE A 84 10.46 0.06 -15.97
CA ILE A 84 9.62 1.13 -15.44
C ILE A 84 10.41 1.99 -14.44
N LEU A 85 11.17 1.36 -13.54
CA LEU A 85 12.04 2.07 -12.59
C LEU A 85 13.13 2.89 -13.31
N ALA A 86 13.78 2.33 -14.33
CA ALA A 86 14.79 3.03 -15.10
C ALA A 86 14.23 4.30 -15.76
N SER A 87 13.03 4.24 -16.33
CA SER A 87 12.35 5.40 -16.92
C SER A 87 11.91 6.45 -15.88
N ALA A 88 11.50 6.00 -14.70
CA ALA A 88 11.10 6.89 -13.60
C ALA A 88 12.29 7.68 -13.02
N THR A 89 13.49 7.09 -13.03
CA THR A 89 14.71 7.71 -12.50
C THR A 89 15.38 8.66 -13.50
N THR A 90 15.41 8.33 -14.79
CA THR A 90 15.97 9.20 -15.84
C THR A 90 15.21 10.51 -16.01
N THR A 91 13.89 10.50 -15.80
CA THR A 91 13.06 11.72 -15.85
C THR A 91 13.42 12.73 -14.74
N SER A 92 14.13 12.31 -13.68
CA SER A 92 14.63 13.22 -12.63
C SER A 92 15.99 13.87 -12.95
N MET A 93 16.73 13.33 -13.94
CA MET A 93 18.03 13.86 -14.36
C MET A 93 17.88 14.59 -15.70
N GLY A 94 17.33 15.80 -15.68
CA GLY A 94 17.08 16.56 -16.90
C GLY A 94 17.15 18.07 -16.74
N GLU A 95 18.37 18.61 -16.57
CA GLU A 95 18.79 19.89 -17.18
C GLU A 95 20.34 20.03 -17.14
N CYS A 96 21.05 19.27 -17.97
CA CYS A 96 22.30 19.70 -18.63
C CYS A 96 22.77 18.58 -19.58
N ALA A 97 22.50 18.72 -20.88
CA ALA A 97 23.10 17.88 -21.92
C ALA A 97 24.09 18.72 -22.73
N PRO A 98 25.20 18.11 -23.18
CA PRO A 98 25.66 18.33 -24.54
C PRO A 98 25.68 17.02 -25.36
N GLU A 99 25.55 17.22 -26.67
CA GLU A 99 25.37 16.23 -27.75
C GLU A 99 26.53 15.24 -27.97
N PRO A 100 26.31 14.17 -28.79
CA PRO A 100 27.19 13.01 -28.86
C PRO A 100 28.27 13.14 -29.94
N THR A 101 29.53 12.88 -29.58
CA THR A 101 30.59 12.55 -30.55
C THR A 101 30.84 11.05 -30.58
N GLN A 102 30.79 10.49 -31.80
CA GLN A 102 31.07 9.10 -32.11
C GLN A 102 32.56 8.78 -31.91
N GLN A 103 32.89 7.77 -31.09
CA GLN A 103 34.09 6.97 -31.34
C GLN A 103 33.98 5.55 -30.78
N SER A 104 34.28 4.61 -31.66
CA SER A 104 34.27 3.16 -31.44
C SER A 104 35.45 2.73 -30.58
N ALA A 105 35.20 1.99 -29.48
CA ALA A 105 36.21 1.17 -28.81
C ALA A 105 35.57 0.04 -27.98
N LYS A 106 35.77 -1.19 -28.48
CA LYS A 106 36.07 -2.44 -27.75
C LYS A 106 35.21 -2.81 -26.52
N ALA A 107 34.43 -3.87 -26.71
CA ALA A 107 33.74 -4.62 -25.68
C ALA A 107 34.68 -4.96 -24.50
N THR A 108 34.49 -4.25 -23.41
CA THR A 108 34.90 -4.64 -22.06
C THR A 108 33.58 -4.75 -21.31
N GLU A 109 33.28 -5.93 -20.78
CA GLU A 109 32.07 -6.10 -19.97
C GLU A 109 32.08 -5.09 -18.83
N PRO A 110 31.03 -4.25 -18.69
CA PRO A 110 30.91 -3.44 -17.49
C PRO A 110 30.44 -4.39 -16.39
N THR A 111 31.34 -4.72 -15.47
CA THR A 111 30.98 -5.05 -14.09
C THR A 111 30.41 -3.78 -13.46
N GLY A 112 29.19 -3.43 -13.87
CA GLY A 112 28.43 -2.30 -13.34
C GLY A 112 27.83 -2.63 -11.98
N PRO A 113 27.53 -1.62 -11.15
CA PRO A 113 26.83 -1.84 -9.89
C PRO A 113 25.50 -2.54 -10.19
N SER A 114 25.19 -3.58 -9.43
CA SER A 114 23.86 -4.20 -9.40
C SER A 114 22.79 -3.13 -9.56
N SER A 115 21.95 -3.24 -10.61
CA SER A 115 20.88 -2.28 -10.89
C SER A 115 20.14 -1.91 -9.59
N PRO A 116 19.85 -0.62 -9.34
CA PRO A 116 19.33 -0.17 -8.06
C PRO A 116 18.06 -0.95 -7.71
N LEU A 117 18.08 -1.62 -6.56
CA LEU A 117 16.91 -2.26 -5.99
C LEU A 117 16.09 -1.17 -5.30
N LEU A 118 14.81 -1.08 -5.63
CA LEU A 118 13.89 -0.18 -4.93
C LEU A 118 13.61 -0.76 -3.54
N SER A 119 13.92 -0.02 -2.48
CA SER A 119 13.59 -0.39 -1.11
C SER A 119 12.52 0.54 -0.52
N VAL A 120 11.84 0.06 0.52
CA VAL A 120 10.78 0.77 1.23
C VAL A 120 11.07 0.75 2.72
N THR A 121 11.11 1.94 3.31
CA THR A 121 11.06 2.17 4.76
C THR A 121 9.72 2.81 5.07
N LEU A 122 8.95 2.23 5.99
CA LEU A 122 7.69 2.82 6.46
C LEU A 122 7.91 3.49 7.81
N ARG A 123 7.54 4.77 7.89
CA ARG A 123 7.68 5.57 9.11
C ARG A 123 6.41 6.36 9.40
N GLY A 124 6.22 6.61 10.69
CA GLY A 124 5.22 7.56 11.17
C GLY A 124 3.81 7.01 11.17
N LEU A 125 2.89 7.82 11.65
CA LEU A 125 1.48 7.48 11.68
C LEU A 125 0.64 8.74 11.46
N HIS A 126 -0.23 8.71 10.47
CA HIS A 126 -0.99 9.88 10.03
C HIS A 126 -2.48 9.56 9.88
N SER A 127 -3.30 10.60 9.78
CA SER A 127 -4.71 10.50 9.42
C SER A 127 -5.02 11.36 8.19
N ILE A 128 -5.89 10.86 7.30
CA ILE A 128 -6.47 11.66 6.20
C ILE A 128 -7.61 12.53 6.75
N GLN A 129 -8.22 12.08 7.85
CA GLN A 129 -9.31 12.78 8.51
C GLN A 129 -8.76 13.71 9.59
N LEU A 130 -9.64 14.50 10.20
CA LEU A 130 -9.29 15.24 11.42
C LEU A 130 -8.80 14.25 12.47
N ALA A 131 -7.60 14.46 13.00
CA ALA A 131 -7.00 13.57 13.99
C ALA A 131 -7.89 13.37 15.21
N SER A 132 -8.69 14.38 15.61
CA SER A 132 -9.66 14.29 16.72
C SER A 132 -10.86 13.38 16.44
N GLN A 133 -11.10 12.98 15.18
CA GLN A 133 -12.21 12.14 14.74
C GLN A 133 -11.75 11.19 13.62
N SER A 134 -10.64 10.49 13.86
CA SER A 134 -10.06 9.57 12.90
C SER A 134 -10.72 8.20 12.97
N SER A 135 -10.87 7.56 11.82
CA SER A 135 -11.28 6.15 11.68
C SER A 135 -10.24 5.32 10.95
N VAL A 136 -9.22 5.95 10.38
CA VAL A 136 -8.15 5.30 9.62
C VAL A 136 -6.83 5.96 10.00
N LEU A 137 -5.83 5.17 10.33
CA LEU A 137 -4.45 5.61 10.48
C LEU A 137 -3.54 4.81 9.57
N TYR A 138 -2.55 5.47 8.99
CA TYR A 138 -1.63 4.89 8.02
C TYR A 138 -0.21 5.40 8.22
N ALA A 139 0.75 4.56 7.82
CA ALA A 139 2.16 4.92 7.72
C ALA A 139 2.48 5.34 6.29
N LEU A 140 3.46 6.23 6.13
CA LEU A 140 3.97 6.68 4.84
C LEU A 140 5.30 5.99 4.53
N PRO A 141 5.58 5.69 3.25
CA PRO A 141 6.93 5.35 2.86
C PRO A 141 7.83 6.59 2.91
N VAL A 142 9.07 6.40 3.34
CA VAL A 142 10.13 7.41 3.21
C VAL A 142 10.63 7.38 1.77
N ASP A 143 10.40 8.46 1.01
CA ASP A 143 10.75 8.56 -0.41
C ASP A 143 11.41 9.91 -0.72
N GLN A 144 12.67 10.06 -0.33
CA GLN A 144 13.39 11.36 -0.40
C GLN A 144 13.48 11.89 -1.83
N ASP A 145 13.72 11.01 -2.80
CA ASP A 145 13.93 11.38 -4.22
C ASP A 145 12.64 11.27 -5.07
N GLY A 146 11.52 10.88 -4.44
CA GLY A 146 10.25 10.64 -5.13
C GLY A 146 10.27 9.44 -6.09
N THR A 147 11.28 8.58 -5.99
CA THR A 147 11.52 7.48 -6.93
C THR A 147 10.46 6.40 -6.77
N LEU A 148 10.11 6.05 -5.53
CA LEU A 148 9.07 5.08 -5.25
C LEU A 148 7.71 5.57 -5.76
N LEU A 149 7.38 6.84 -5.51
CA LEU A 149 6.14 7.46 -5.99
C LEU A 149 6.06 7.43 -7.52
N LYS A 150 7.09 7.91 -8.23
CA LYS A 150 7.12 7.92 -9.70
C LYS A 150 7.02 6.52 -10.29
N PHE A 151 7.70 5.54 -9.70
CA PHE A 151 7.60 4.14 -10.10
C PHE A 151 6.16 3.64 -9.95
N CYS A 152 5.55 3.87 -8.78
CA CYS A 152 4.18 3.47 -8.49
C CYS A 152 3.15 4.14 -9.41
N GLU A 153 3.34 5.43 -9.70
CA GLU A 153 2.50 6.18 -10.65
C GLU A 153 2.65 5.64 -12.06
N SER A 154 3.87 5.32 -12.50
CA SER A 154 4.09 4.74 -13.84
C SER A 154 3.40 3.38 -13.99
N VAL A 155 3.48 2.53 -12.96
CA VAL A 155 2.74 1.25 -12.92
C VAL A 155 1.23 1.50 -12.95
N ARG A 156 0.73 2.44 -12.16
CA ARG A 156 -0.69 2.82 -12.10
C ARG A 156 -1.20 3.32 -13.46
N SER A 157 -0.45 4.20 -14.12
CA SER A 157 -0.80 4.79 -15.41
C SER A 157 -1.03 3.74 -16.48
N THR A 158 -0.21 2.68 -16.54
CA THR A 158 -0.40 1.58 -17.49
C THR A 158 -1.79 0.92 -17.37
N PHE A 159 -2.31 0.78 -16.16
CA PHE A 159 -3.66 0.23 -15.94
C PHE A 159 -4.78 1.25 -16.22
N GLN A 160 -4.51 2.55 -16.03
CA GLN A 160 -5.46 3.62 -16.35
C GLN A 160 -5.60 3.79 -17.87
N GLU A 161 -4.49 3.81 -18.60
CA GLU A 161 -4.44 3.90 -20.07
C GLU A 161 -5.12 2.69 -20.74
N ALA A 162 -5.02 1.50 -20.12
CA ALA A 162 -5.73 0.31 -20.56
C ALA A 162 -7.25 0.32 -20.23
N GLY A 163 -7.75 1.37 -19.55
CA GLY A 163 -9.16 1.48 -19.14
C GLY A 163 -9.59 0.51 -18.04
N LEU A 164 -8.63 -0.14 -17.36
CA LEU A 164 -8.90 -1.13 -16.30
C LEU A 164 -9.02 -0.50 -14.91
N MET A 165 -8.39 0.64 -14.73
CA MET A 165 -8.40 1.42 -13.50
C MET A 165 -9.05 2.77 -13.72
N THR A 166 -9.84 3.20 -12.75
CA THR A 166 -10.48 4.50 -12.85
C THR A 166 -9.47 5.63 -12.65
N GLU A 167 -9.51 6.64 -13.51
CA GLU A 167 -8.81 7.89 -13.27
C GLU A 167 -9.38 8.60 -12.05
N GLU A 168 -8.51 8.89 -11.10
CA GLU A 168 -8.85 9.72 -9.94
C GLU A 168 -8.26 11.11 -10.17
N ASN A 169 -9.05 12.16 -9.96
CA ASN A 169 -8.59 13.55 -10.07
C ASN A 169 -7.70 13.98 -8.88
N ARG A 170 -6.99 13.04 -8.26
CA ARG A 170 -6.10 13.26 -7.12
C ARG A 170 -4.79 12.50 -7.33
N PRO A 171 -3.66 13.08 -6.90
CA PRO A 171 -2.37 12.41 -6.95
C PRO A 171 -2.39 11.12 -6.13
N LEU A 172 -1.50 10.18 -6.47
CA LEU A 172 -1.35 8.95 -5.70
C LEU A 172 -0.76 9.28 -4.33
N LEU A 173 -1.49 8.95 -3.26
CA LEU A 173 -0.94 8.97 -1.90
C LEU A 173 -0.51 7.55 -1.54
N LEU A 174 0.79 7.28 -1.63
CA LEU A 174 1.33 6.01 -1.14
C LEU A 174 1.22 5.97 0.38
N HIS A 175 0.53 4.96 0.88
CA HIS A 175 0.37 4.74 2.31
C HIS A 175 0.06 3.28 2.59
N THR A 176 0.36 2.85 3.81
CA THR A 176 -0.03 1.56 4.34
C THR A 176 -0.98 1.76 5.50
N THR A 177 -2.20 1.25 5.39
CA THR A 177 -3.17 1.31 6.49
C THR A 177 -2.69 0.42 7.65
N ILE A 178 -2.49 1.02 8.82
CA ILE A 178 -2.09 0.35 10.07
C ILE A 178 -3.32 0.08 10.95
N MET A 179 -4.26 1.01 10.96
CA MET A 179 -5.48 0.92 11.76
C MET A 179 -6.69 1.40 10.96
N ASN A 180 -7.80 0.67 11.05
CA ASN A 180 -9.06 1.09 10.46
C ASN A 180 -10.26 0.55 11.25
N THR A 181 -11.08 1.46 11.77
CA THR A 181 -12.22 1.11 12.63
C THR A 181 -13.38 0.44 11.88
N ILE A 182 -13.36 0.40 10.54
CA ILE A 182 -14.38 -0.34 9.77
C ILE A 182 -14.40 -1.83 10.10
N TYR A 183 -13.27 -2.38 10.56
CA TYR A 183 -13.12 -3.79 10.93
C TYR A 183 -13.65 -4.10 12.32
N VAL A 184 -13.98 -3.07 13.12
CA VAL A 184 -14.61 -3.24 14.43
C VAL A 184 -16.09 -3.59 14.24
N LYS A 185 -16.40 -4.88 14.35
CA LYS A 185 -17.78 -5.36 14.31
C LYS A 185 -18.48 -4.98 15.61
N GLY A 186 -19.48 -4.10 15.48
CA GLY A 186 -20.57 -3.84 16.44
C GLY A 186 -20.27 -4.10 17.91
N ARG A 187 -19.88 -3.05 18.66
CA ARG A 187 -20.32 -2.96 20.06
C ARG A 187 -21.84 -2.88 20.01
N ASP A 188 -22.52 -3.97 20.34
CA ASP A 188 -23.88 -3.88 20.80
C ASP A 188 -23.86 -2.94 22.00
N ARG A 189 -24.27 -1.68 21.80
CA ARG A 189 -24.71 -0.86 22.92
C ARG A 189 -25.85 -1.66 23.54
N ARG A 190 -25.59 -2.29 24.70
CA ARG A 190 -26.60 -2.84 25.59
C ARG A 190 -27.70 -1.79 25.73
N GLY A 191 -28.81 -1.98 25.04
CA GLY A 191 -29.86 -0.98 24.88
C GLY A 191 -30.84 -1.41 23.80
N GLY A 192 -31.77 -2.29 24.17
CA GLY A 192 -32.84 -2.77 23.31
C GLY A 192 -33.62 -1.60 22.70
N GLY A 193 -33.71 -1.59 21.37
CA GLY A 193 -34.52 -0.65 20.64
C GLY A 193 -34.62 -1.09 19.19
N HIS A 194 -35.78 -1.63 18.81
CA HIS A 194 -36.15 -1.92 17.43
C HIS A 194 -36.17 -0.62 16.62
N GLY A 195 -35.03 -0.27 16.02
CA GLY A 195 -34.89 0.88 15.15
C GLY A 195 -33.68 0.68 14.25
N LYS A 196 -33.90 0.75 12.94
CA LYS A 196 -32.88 0.63 11.88
C LYS A 196 -31.98 1.89 11.89
N LYS A 197 -31.29 2.15 13.00
CA LYS A 197 -30.36 3.28 13.13
C LYS A 197 -29.11 2.95 12.32
N LYS A 198 -28.78 3.84 11.39
CA LYS A 198 -27.56 3.85 10.59
C LYS A 198 -26.37 3.63 11.52
N LYS A 199 -25.61 2.55 11.31
CA LYS A 199 -24.41 2.21 12.11
C LYS A 199 -23.44 3.40 11.99
N GLU A 200 -23.31 4.21 13.03
CA GLU A 200 -22.35 5.31 13.02
C GLU A 200 -20.94 4.75 12.90
N LYS A 201 -20.13 5.34 12.03
CA LYS A 201 -18.73 4.95 11.84
C LYS A 201 -18.00 5.22 13.15
N LEU A 202 -17.40 4.19 13.74
CA LEU A 202 -16.57 4.35 14.93
C LEU A 202 -15.41 5.30 14.58
N THR A 203 -15.29 6.39 15.32
CA THR A 203 -14.17 7.33 15.24
C THR A 203 -13.54 7.47 16.61
N LEU A 204 -12.28 7.86 16.66
CA LEU A 204 -11.53 8.09 17.88
C LEU A 204 -10.65 9.34 17.74
N ASP A 205 -10.27 9.91 18.88
CA ASP A 205 -9.27 10.96 18.92
C ASP A 205 -7.87 10.33 18.85
N ALA A 206 -7.25 10.44 17.68
CA ALA A 206 -5.97 9.84 17.35
C ALA A 206 -4.79 10.80 17.61
N ARG A 207 -5.00 12.01 18.12
CA ARG A 207 -3.92 13.01 18.28
C ARG A 207 -2.76 12.47 19.12
N GLY A 208 -3.08 11.86 20.28
CA GLY A 208 -2.06 11.27 21.14
C GLY A 208 -1.40 10.01 20.55
N ILE A 209 -2.12 9.25 19.71
CA ILE A 209 -1.55 8.09 19.02
C ILE A 209 -0.59 8.57 17.93
N ILE A 210 -0.99 9.54 17.13
CA ILE A 210 -0.17 10.13 16.07
C ILE A 210 1.11 10.72 16.68
N ASP A 211 0.98 11.55 17.72
CA ASP A 211 2.13 12.17 18.41
C ASP A 211 3.13 11.13 18.94
N ARG A 212 2.64 10.04 19.55
CA ARG A 212 3.50 8.97 20.07
C ARG A 212 4.25 8.19 18.97
N TYR A 213 3.64 8.07 17.78
CA TYR A 213 4.15 7.24 16.69
C TYR A 213 4.62 8.05 15.48
N ASP A 214 4.82 9.37 15.62
CA ASP A 214 5.13 10.30 14.52
C ASP A 214 6.41 9.93 13.75
N ASP A 215 7.42 9.45 14.47
CA ASP A 215 8.71 9.00 13.90
C ASP A 215 8.93 7.48 14.01
N PHE A 216 7.89 6.72 14.38
CA PHE A 216 8.03 5.27 14.59
C PHE A 216 8.30 4.53 13.29
N VAL A 217 9.31 3.66 13.28
CA VAL A 217 9.70 2.86 12.11
C VAL A 217 8.98 1.51 12.15
N TRP A 218 8.15 1.24 11.15
CA TRP A 218 7.38 -0.01 11.04
C TRP A 218 8.18 -1.13 10.38
N MET A 219 8.98 -0.76 9.39
CA MET A 219 9.91 -1.61 8.63
C MET A 219 10.93 -0.70 7.96
N GLU A 220 12.16 -1.20 7.81
CA GLU A 220 13.29 -0.44 7.27
C GLU A 220 13.99 -1.21 6.15
N ASP A 221 14.29 -0.49 5.06
CA ASP A 221 15.08 -0.91 3.91
C ASP A 221 14.66 -2.26 3.29
N VAL A 222 13.36 -2.49 3.20
CA VAL A 222 12.81 -3.72 2.64
C VAL A 222 12.73 -3.62 1.12
N PRO A 223 13.30 -4.57 0.35
CA PRO A 223 13.23 -4.54 -1.10
C PRO A 223 11.80 -4.72 -1.60
N VAL A 224 11.44 -3.97 -2.64
CA VAL A 224 10.23 -4.23 -3.42
C VAL A 224 10.44 -5.52 -4.19
N GLU A 225 9.80 -6.60 -3.75
CA GLU A 225 9.95 -7.92 -4.37
C GLU A 225 8.91 -8.17 -5.47
N LYS A 226 7.69 -7.62 -5.34
CA LYS A 226 6.56 -7.98 -6.20
C LYS A 226 5.59 -6.82 -6.45
N ILE A 227 4.84 -6.94 -7.54
CA ILE A 227 3.61 -6.19 -7.83
C ILE A 227 2.48 -7.19 -7.96
N ALA A 228 1.34 -6.94 -7.31
CA ALA A 228 0.23 -7.89 -7.25
C ALA A 228 -1.13 -7.25 -7.53
N ILE A 229 -2.00 -8.02 -8.17
CA ILE A 229 -3.44 -7.79 -8.16
C ILE A 229 -4.04 -8.66 -7.07
N CYS A 230 -4.68 -8.03 -6.11
CA CYS A 230 -5.31 -8.69 -4.99
C CYS A 230 -6.81 -8.48 -5.01
N LYS A 231 -7.54 -9.50 -4.58
CA LYS A 231 -8.99 -9.43 -4.37
C LYS A 231 -9.29 -8.75 -3.03
N MET A 232 -10.29 -7.87 -3.01
CA MET A 232 -10.72 -7.21 -1.79
C MET A 232 -11.35 -8.18 -0.80
N GLY A 233 -11.09 -7.93 0.49
CA GLY A 233 -11.55 -8.78 1.59
C GLY A 233 -10.49 -9.81 1.98
N ALA A 234 -9.61 -9.43 2.91
CA ALA A 234 -8.62 -10.34 3.47
C ALA A 234 -9.31 -11.56 4.12
N LYS A 235 -8.64 -12.70 4.03
CA LYS A 235 -9.10 -14.00 4.55
C LYS A 235 -8.17 -14.45 5.66
N LYS A 236 -8.75 -15.05 6.69
CA LYS A 236 -7.99 -15.73 7.75
C LYS A 236 -7.10 -16.82 7.17
N GLN A 237 -5.89 -16.89 7.69
CA GLN A 237 -4.90 -17.90 7.40
C GLN A 237 -4.84 -18.95 8.54
N GLU A 238 -4.02 -19.98 8.38
CA GLU A 238 -3.85 -21.05 9.39
C GLU A 238 -3.18 -20.55 10.68
N ASP A 239 -2.37 -19.50 10.59
CA ASP A 239 -1.63 -18.89 11.71
C ASP A 239 -2.42 -17.77 12.42
N ASP A 240 -3.74 -17.74 12.24
CA ASP A 240 -4.66 -16.69 12.73
C ASP A 240 -4.36 -15.26 12.22
N ASP A 241 -3.41 -15.09 11.29
CA ASP A 241 -3.20 -13.86 10.52
C ASP A 241 -4.30 -13.71 9.44
N GLU A 242 -4.35 -12.56 8.78
CA GLU A 242 -5.18 -12.38 7.58
C GLU A 242 -4.34 -11.92 6.41
N ALA A 243 -4.65 -12.41 5.22
CA ALA A 243 -3.98 -12.01 3.98
C ALA A 243 -4.99 -11.86 2.85
N TYR A 244 -4.63 -11.07 1.84
CA TYR A 244 -5.44 -10.95 0.62
C TYR A 244 -5.20 -12.13 -0.31
N GLU A 245 -6.26 -12.56 -0.99
CA GLU A 245 -6.15 -13.52 -2.09
C GLU A 245 -5.48 -12.82 -3.29
N VAL A 246 -4.37 -13.39 -3.77
CA VAL A 246 -3.61 -12.88 -4.91
C VAL A 246 -4.14 -13.51 -6.19
N GLU A 247 -4.68 -12.70 -7.09
CA GLU A 247 -5.15 -13.16 -8.41
C GLU A 247 -3.98 -13.33 -9.38
N ALA A 248 -3.00 -12.41 -9.31
CA ALA A 248 -1.75 -12.50 -10.05
C ALA A 248 -0.67 -11.63 -9.40
N GLU A 249 0.58 -12.02 -9.57
CA GLU A 249 1.75 -11.26 -9.16
C GLU A 249 2.89 -11.43 -10.16
N ILE A 250 3.76 -10.43 -10.22
CA ILE A 250 5.05 -10.48 -10.93
C ILE A 250 6.17 -10.11 -9.97
N ASN A 251 7.35 -10.68 -10.21
CA ASN A 251 8.55 -10.31 -9.46
C ASN A 251 9.12 -9.00 -9.99
N PHE A 252 9.77 -8.26 -9.11
CA PHE A 252 10.52 -7.07 -9.47
C PHE A 252 11.80 -7.38 -10.24
N ALA A 253 12.40 -8.55 -9.96
CA ALA A 253 13.70 -8.98 -10.44
C ALA A 253 13.71 -9.42 -11.91
#